data_AF-W7WCN6-F1
#
_entry.id   AF-W7WCN6-F1
#
_cell.length_a   1.000
_cell.length_b   1.000
_cell.length_c   1.000
_cell.angle_alpha   90.00
_cell.angle_beta   90.00
_cell.angle_gamma   90.00
#
_symmetry.space_group_name_H-M   'P 1'
#
loop_
_entity.id
_entity.type
_entity.pdbx_description
1 polymer ?
#
loop_
_entity_poly.entity_id
_entity_poly.type
_entity_poly.pdbx_seq_one_letter_code
_entity_poly.pdbx_strand_id
1 'polypeptide(L)'
;MSLSKREFLQVLGAASAAGLGLAQYADADAATAERGLYEVPRFGNVSLLHMTDCHAQLLPIHFREPSVNLGVGAMSGQLPHRVGEHLLEAVGVRPGTLLAHAYTFLDFEKAARRYGKVGGFAHMATLVKRLKASRPGALLLDGGDTWQGSATSLWTNGQDMVDACKLLGVDVMTGHWEFTYGQKRVQQIVDEDFKGRIDFVAQNVRTTDFGDEVFKPTRCAMSTA
;
A
#
# COMPACT_ATOMS: atom_id res chain seq x y z
N MET A 1 9.98 -35.93 36.37
CA MET A 1 9.26 -37.03 35.69
C MET A 1 9.76 -37.09 34.26
N SER A 2 10.33 -38.22 33.83
CA SER A 2 10.73 -38.43 32.44
C SER A 2 9.60 -39.16 31.72
N LEU A 3 9.01 -38.54 30.69
CA LEU A 3 8.09 -39.23 29.79
C LEU A 3 8.87 -40.22 28.93
N SER A 4 8.38 -41.45 28.81
CA SER A 4 8.90 -42.40 27.82
C SER A 4 8.53 -41.95 26.41
N LYS A 5 9.29 -42.40 25.40
CA LYS A 5 8.98 -42.13 23.98
C LYS A 5 7.55 -42.53 23.59
N ARG A 6 7.04 -43.61 24.18
CA ARG A 6 5.68 -44.09 23.90
C ARG A 6 4.62 -43.17 24.48
N GLU A 7 4.78 -42.76 25.74
CA GLU A 7 3.86 -41.83 26.40
C GLU A 7 3.86 -40.48 25.70
N PHE A 8 5.03 -40.00 25.27
CA PHE A 8 5.14 -38.77 24.48
C PHE A 8 4.37 -38.85 23.16
N LEU A 9 4.49 -39.95 22.42
CA LEU A 9 3.76 -40.16 21.16
C LEU A 9 2.24 -40.34 21.38
N GLN A 10 1.83 -40.96 22.49
CA GLN A 10 0.42 -41.10 22.84
C GLN A 10 -0.21 -39.77 23.23
N VAL A 11 0.50 -38.94 23.99
CA VAL A 11 0.06 -37.57 24.32
C VAL A 11 -0.04 -36.71 23.06
N LEU A 12 0.93 -36.82 22.14
CA LEU A 12 0.87 -36.14 20.83
C LEU A 12 -0.32 -36.59 19.97
N GLY A 13 -0.59 -37.89 19.91
CA GLY A 13 -1.73 -38.44 19.18
C GLY A 13 -3.07 -38.04 19.78
N ALA A 14 -3.20 -38.08 21.11
CA ALA A 14 -4.39 -37.65 21.83
C ALA A 14 -4.63 -36.14 21.66
N ALA A 15 -3.58 -35.31 21.73
CA ALA A 15 -3.66 -33.89 21.46
C ALA A 15 -4.16 -33.62 20.03
N SER A 16 -3.61 -34.34 19.04
CA SER A 16 -4.02 -34.19 17.63
C SER A 16 -5.49 -34.59 17.40
N ALA A 17 -5.95 -35.71 17.99
CA ALA A 17 -7.34 -36.14 17.92
C ALA A 17 -8.32 -35.21 18.68
N ALA A 18 -7.84 -34.57 19.74
CA ALA A 18 -8.59 -33.56 20.50
C ALA A 18 -8.58 -32.15 19.85
N GLY A 19 -8.04 -32.01 18.64
CA GLY A 19 -8.01 -30.74 17.91
C GLY A 19 -6.92 -29.77 18.36
N LEU A 20 -6.02 -30.17 19.27
CA LEU A 20 -4.74 -29.50 19.51
C LEU A 20 -3.81 -29.82 18.33
N GLY A 21 -4.15 -29.30 17.15
CA GLY A 21 -3.35 -29.44 15.95
C GLY A 21 -2.01 -28.75 16.16
N LEU A 22 -0.97 -29.52 16.45
CA LEU A 22 0.41 -29.09 16.20
C LEU A 22 0.51 -28.88 14.69
N ALA A 23 0.39 -27.61 14.28
CA ALA A 23 0.49 -27.11 12.90
C ALA A 23 -0.70 -27.32 11.94
N GLN A 24 -1.96 -27.37 12.40
CA GLN A 24 -3.11 -27.49 11.48
C GLN A 24 -4.04 -26.28 11.33
N TYR A 25 -3.76 -25.14 11.99
CA TYR A 25 -4.51 -23.90 11.78
C TYR A 25 -3.64 -22.72 11.34
N ALA A 26 -2.64 -22.97 10.49
CA ALA A 26 -1.86 -21.89 9.90
C ALA A 26 -2.27 -21.55 8.47
N ASP A 27 -2.71 -22.49 7.65
CA ASP A 27 -2.82 -22.29 6.20
C ASP A 27 -4.28 -22.25 5.73
N ALA A 28 -4.93 -21.11 5.89
CA ALA A 28 -5.87 -20.71 4.85
C ALA A 28 -5.06 -20.63 3.54
N ASP A 29 -5.41 -21.46 2.56
CA ASP A 29 -4.84 -21.41 1.22
C ASP A 29 -4.73 -19.95 0.76
N ALA A 30 -3.57 -19.54 0.24
CA ALA A 30 -3.29 -18.15 -0.11
C ALA A 30 -4.39 -17.56 -1.02
N ALA A 31 -4.98 -18.41 -1.88
CA ALA A 31 -6.12 -18.05 -2.72
C ALA A 31 -7.39 -17.71 -1.92
N THR A 32 -7.65 -18.39 -0.80
CA THR A 32 -8.80 -18.09 0.08
C THR A 32 -8.59 -16.79 0.83
N ALA A 33 -7.37 -16.53 1.32
CA ALA A 33 -7.01 -15.26 1.96
C ALA A 33 -7.06 -14.08 0.96
N GLU A 34 -6.59 -14.29 -0.27
CA GLU A 34 -6.68 -13.32 -1.36
C GLU A 34 -8.14 -12.97 -1.70
N ARG A 35 -8.99 -13.99 -1.89
CA ARG A 35 -10.42 -13.79 -2.17
C ARG A 35 -11.10 -13.00 -1.06
N GLY A 36 -10.87 -13.39 0.20
CA GLY A 36 -11.42 -12.68 1.36
C GLY A 36 -11.00 -11.21 1.45
N LEU A 37 -9.83 -10.83 0.91
CA LEU A 37 -9.33 -9.47 0.96
C LEU A 37 -9.82 -8.61 -0.22
N TYR A 38 -9.85 -9.17 -1.44
CA TYR A 38 -10.10 -8.40 -2.66
C TYR A 38 -11.49 -8.59 -3.27
N GLU A 39 -12.28 -9.57 -2.81
CA GLU A 39 -13.70 -9.73 -3.17
C GLU A 39 -14.59 -8.89 -2.24
N VAL A 40 -14.34 -7.58 -2.23
CA VAL A 40 -15.12 -6.63 -1.44
C VAL A 40 -16.42 -6.32 -2.18
N PRO A 41 -17.60 -6.46 -1.55
CA PRO A 41 -18.87 -6.06 -2.14
C PRO A 41 -18.86 -4.60 -2.60
N ARG A 42 -19.55 -4.31 -3.70
CA ARG A 42 -19.74 -2.93 -4.14
C ARG A 42 -20.63 -2.20 -3.12
N PHE A 43 -20.23 -1.00 -2.74
CA PHE A 43 -20.97 -0.14 -1.84
C PHE A 43 -20.87 1.32 -2.30
N GLY A 44 -22.00 2.06 -2.22
CA GLY A 44 -22.07 3.46 -2.62
C GLY A 44 -22.01 3.72 -4.13
N ASN A 45 -21.92 5.00 -4.47
CA ASN A 45 -21.97 5.51 -5.85
C ASN A 45 -20.58 5.91 -6.38
N VAL A 46 -19.60 6.08 -5.49
CA VAL A 46 -18.25 6.49 -5.82
C VAL A 46 -17.29 5.45 -5.29
N SER A 47 -16.28 5.10 -6.08
CA SER A 47 -15.20 4.20 -5.69
C SER A 47 -13.87 4.90 -5.92
N LEU A 48 -13.10 5.03 -4.85
CA LEU A 48 -11.76 5.61 -4.90
C LEU A 48 -10.77 4.51 -4.56
N LEU A 49 -9.82 4.28 -5.47
CA LEU A 49 -8.63 3.51 -5.23
C LEU A 49 -7.52 4.51 -4.90
N HIS A 50 -6.74 4.27 -3.86
CA HIS A 50 -5.70 5.19 -3.42
C HIS A 50 -4.40 4.45 -3.18
N MET A 51 -3.32 4.99 -3.71
CA MET A 51 -1.94 4.63 -3.37
C MET A 51 -1.16 5.90 -3.02
N THR A 52 -0.05 5.78 -2.31
CA THR A 52 0.82 6.90 -1.95
C THR A 52 2.19 6.37 -1.54
N ASP A 53 3.20 7.23 -1.59
CA ASP A 53 4.54 6.99 -1.01
C ASP A 53 5.20 5.70 -1.53
N CYS A 54 5.01 5.39 -2.82
CA CYS A 54 5.63 4.19 -3.37
C CYS A 54 7.14 4.35 -3.57
N HIS A 55 7.67 5.57 -3.50
CA HIS A 55 9.09 5.92 -3.57
C HIS A 55 9.85 5.18 -4.68
N ALA A 56 9.29 5.24 -5.90
CA ALA A 56 9.81 4.59 -7.09
C ALA A 56 10.10 3.08 -6.97
N GLN A 57 9.41 2.37 -6.08
CA GLN A 57 9.49 0.91 -5.97
C GLN A 57 8.67 0.23 -7.07
N LEU A 58 9.23 0.22 -8.27
CA LEU A 58 8.61 -0.39 -9.45
C LEU A 58 8.46 -1.92 -9.31
N LEU A 59 9.44 -2.55 -8.67
CA LEU A 59 9.47 -4.00 -8.41
C LEU A 59 9.03 -4.31 -6.97
N PRO A 60 8.50 -5.52 -6.72
CA PRO A 60 8.15 -5.93 -5.36
C PRO A 60 9.36 -5.94 -4.42
N ILE A 61 9.14 -5.53 -3.16
CA ILE A 61 10.16 -5.47 -2.10
C ILE A 61 9.68 -6.12 -0.80
N HIS A 62 10.62 -6.36 0.13
CA HIS A 62 10.26 -6.61 1.53
C HIS A 62 10.28 -5.27 2.27
N PHE A 63 9.11 -4.84 2.75
CA PHE A 63 8.97 -3.60 3.50
C PHE A 63 8.49 -3.91 4.92
N ARG A 64 9.27 -3.51 5.92
CA ARG A 64 8.98 -3.76 7.33
C ARG A 64 8.59 -2.46 8.01
N GLU A 65 7.41 -2.44 8.61
CA GLU A 65 6.92 -1.32 9.41
C GLU A 65 7.85 -0.96 10.59
N PRO A 66 7.81 0.28 11.08
CA PRO A 66 8.64 0.70 12.20
C PRO A 66 8.26 -0.06 13.48
N SER A 67 9.27 -0.42 14.28
CA SER A 67 9.05 -1.00 15.62
C SER A 67 8.93 0.04 16.72
N VAL A 68 9.17 1.30 16.41
CA VAL A 68 9.04 2.44 17.32
C VAL A 68 8.47 3.60 16.53
N ASN A 69 7.38 4.18 17.03
CA ASN A 69 6.83 5.45 16.57
C ASN A 69 6.33 6.20 17.81
N LEU A 70 6.94 7.35 18.13
CA LEU A 70 6.70 8.05 19.39
C LEU A 70 5.77 9.25 19.17
N GLY A 71 4.58 9.19 19.76
CA GLY A 71 3.68 10.33 19.85
C GLY A 71 4.04 11.21 21.05
N VAL A 72 4.01 12.53 20.88
CA VAL A 72 4.35 13.50 21.93
C VAL A 72 3.10 14.26 22.38
N GLY A 73 3.00 14.54 23.68
CA GLY A 73 1.88 15.29 24.26
C GLY A 73 0.54 14.58 24.01
N ALA A 74 -0.43 15.32 23.45
CA ALA A 74 -1.75 14.80 23.14
C ALA A 74 -1.76 13.64 22.12
N MET A 75 -0.67 13.45 21.37
CA MET A 75 -0.52 12.36 20.40
C MET A 75 0.04 11.06 21.02
N SER A 76 0.42 11.07 22.30
CA SER A 76 0.90 9.87 22.98
C SER A 76 -0.16 8.77 22.98
N GLY A 77 0.20 7.60 22.47
CA GLY A 77 -0.71 6.45 22.37
C GLY A 77 -1.88 6.65 21.39
N GLN A 78 -1.84 7.66 20.51
CA GLN A 78 -2.82 7.86 19.44
C GLN A 78 -2.32 7.26 18.13
N LEU A 79 -3.23 6.90 17.22
CA LEU A 79 -2.84 6.66 15.83
C LEU A 79 -2.30 7.98 15.22
N PRO A 80 -1.26 7.95 14.38
CA PRO A 80 -0.55 6.78 13.83
C PRO A 80 0.62 6.27 14.70
N HIS A 81 0.78 6.71 15.94
CA HIS A 81 1.90 6.37 16.83
C HIS A 81 1.73 5.06 17.62
N ARG A 82 0.74 4.22 17.27
CA ARG A 82 0.67 2.84 17.78
C ARG A 82 1.38 1.91 16.81
N VAL A 83 2.18 0.99 17.33
CA VAL A 83 2.93 -0.01 16.56
C VAL A 83 2.74 -1.40 17.16
N GLY A 84 3.03 -2.45 16.39
CA GLY A 84 3.01 -3.83 16.86
C GLY A 84 1.65 -4.24 17.42
N GLU A 85 1.65 -4.90 18.58
CA GLU A 85 0.44 -5.46 19.21
C GLU A 85 -0.58 -4.38 19.57
N HIS A 86 -0.11 -3.20 19.99
CA HIS A 86 -0.98 -2.08 20.33
C HIS A 86 -1.70 -1.50 19.11
N LEU A 87 -1.08 -1.57 17.92
CA LEU A 87 -1.77 -1.21 16.68
C LEU A 87 -2.83 -2.25 16.36
N LEU A 88 -2.48 -3.54 16.38
CA LEU A 88 -3.38 -4.65 16.10
C LEU A 88 -4.64 -4.63 16.98
N GLU A 89 -4.45 -4.40 18.28
CA GLU A 89 -5.54 -4.26 19.24
C GLU A 89 -6.45 -3.08 18.89
N ALA A 90 -5.86 -1.91 18.58
CA ALA A 90 -6.61 -0.69 18.27
C ALA A 90 -7.50 -0.82 17.02
N VAL A 91 -7.05 -1.59 16.03
CA VAL A 91 -7.76 -1.77 14.75
C VAL A 91 -8.48 -3.11 14.62
N GLY A 92 -8.47 -3.94 15.66
CA GLY A 92 -9.16 -5.24 15.68
C GLY A 92 -8.59 -6.29 14.71
N VAL A 93 -7.29 -6.23 14.40
CA VAL A 93 -6.62 -7.20 13.52
C VAL A 93 -5.95 -8.29 14.33
N ARG A 94 -6.20 -9.56 13.99
CA ARG A 94 -5.58 -10.69 14.68
C ARG A 94 -4.09 -10.84 14.29
N PRO A 95 -3.19 -11.17 15.24
CA PRO A 95 -1.81 -11.53 14.94
C PRO A 95 -1.69 -12.69 13.96
N GLY A 96 -0.56 -12.79 13.25
CA GLY A 96 -0.27 -13.87 12.30
C GLY A 96 -1.04 -13.84 10.97
N THR A 97 -1.89 -12.84 10.76
CA THR A 97 -2.66 -12.65 9.52
C THR A 97 -1.87 -11.86 8.46
N LEU A 98 -2.35 -11.87 7.21
CA LEU A 98 -1.79 -11.04 6.13
C LEU A 98 -1.86 -9.53 6.48
N LEU A 99 -2.95 -9.07 7.08
CA LEU A 99 -3.07 -7.67 7.53
C LEU A 99 -2.08 -7.35 8.65
N ALA A 100 -1.84 -8.27 9.58
CA ALA A 100 -0.81 -8.08 10.59
C ALA A 100 0.60 -7.98 9.98
N HIS A 101 0.89 -8.76 8.92
CA HIS A 101 2.15 -8.64 8.17
C HIS A 101 2.27 -7.30 7.43
N ALA A 102 1.18 -6.83 6.82
CA ALA A 102 1.17 -5.59 6.05
C ALA A 102 1.35 -4.33 6.92
N TYR A 103 0.86 -4.35 8.17
CA TYR A 103 0.80 -3.15 9.02
C TYR A 103 1.68 -3.22 10.28
N THR A 104 2.44 -4.30 10.49
CA THR A 104 3.30 -4.39 11.68
C THR A 104 4.64 -5.04 11.38
N PHE A 105 5.59 -4.80 12.29
CA PHE A 105 6.90 -5.45 12.29
C PHE A 105 6.91 -6.84 12.92
N LEU A 106 5.79 -7.29 13.51
CA LEU A 106 5.71 -8.52 14.27
C LEU A 106 5.96 -9.73 13.37
N ASP A 107 6.82 -10.65 13.82
CA ASP A 107 7.19 -11.87 13.10
C ASP A 107 7.64 -11.64 11.64
N PHE A 108 8.16 -10.45 11.32
CA PHE A 108 8.37 -10.02 9.93
C PHE A 108 9.15 -11.03 9.10
N GLU A 109 10.23 -11.61 9.62
CA GLU A 109 11.04 -12.59 8.88
C GLU A 109 10.23 -13.84 8.51
N LYS A 110 9.44 -14.37 9.46
CA LYS A 110 8.59 -15.54 9.24
C LYS A 110 7.45 -15.20 8.27
N ALA A 111 6.81 -14.05 8.46
CA ALA A 111 5.71 -13.60 7.63
C ALA A 111 6.14 -13.26 6.20
N ALA A 112 7.31 -12.62 6.02
CA ALA A 112 7.87 -12.31 4.70
C ALA A 112 8.25 -13.57 3.91
N ARG A 113 8.70 -14.63 4.57
CA ARG A 113 8.93 -15.94 3.92
C ARG A 113 7.62 -16.60 3.48
N ARG A 114 6.54 -16.38 4.23
CA ARG A 114 5.22 -16.96 3.97
C ARG A 114 4.44 -16.20 2.88
N TYR A 115 4.37 -14.88 3.00
CA TYR A 115 3.53 -14.02 2.15
C TYR A 115 4.33 -13.36 1.00
N GLY A 116 5.65 -13.36 1.08
CA GLY A 116 6.52 -12.86 0.01
C GLY A 116 6.77 -11.35 0.06
N LYS A 117 7.03 -10.79 -1.11
CA LYS A 117 7.29 -9.36 -1.31
C LYS A 117 6.00 -8.59 -1.55
N VAL A 118 5.93 -7.35 -1.08
CA VAL A 118 4.80 -6.44 -1.26
C VAL A 118 5.05 -5.45 -2.39
N GLY A 119 3.98 -4.82 -2.87
CA GLY A 119 4.06 -3.78 -3.90
C GLY A 119 4.44 -4.32 -5.28
N GLY A 120 5.07 -3.43 -6.06
CA GLY A 120 5.40 -3.65 -7.47
C GLY A 120 4.25 -3.29 -8.41
N PHE A 121 4.55 -2.50 -9.44
CA PHE A 121 3.52 -1.93 -10.32
C PHE A 121 2.78 -2.97 -11.16
N ALA A 122 3.42 -4.11 -11.48
CA ALA A 122 2.74 -5.20 -12.18
C ALA A 122 1.64 -5.86 -11.31
N HIS A 123 1.91 -6.05 -10.01
CA HIS A 123 0.91 -6.56 -9.07
C HIS A 123 -0.21 -5.54 -8.87
N MET A 124 0.15 -4.26 -8.68
CA MET A 124 -0.83 -3.18 -8.53
C MET A 124 -1.71 -3.05 -9.78
N ALA A 125 -1.14 -3.13 -10.98
CA ALA A 125 -1.91 -3.06 -12.22
C ALA A 125 -2.96 -4.17 -12.32
N THR A 126 -2.60 -5.39 -11.89
CA THR A 126 -3.55 -6.52 -11.84
C THR A 126 -4.70 -6.24 -10.87
N LEU A 127 -4.38 -5.75 -9.66
CA LEU A 127 -5.37 -5.44 -8.64
C LEU A 127 -6.26 -4.27 -9.05
N VAL A 128 -5.68 -3.17 -9.53
CA VAL A 128 -6.40 -1.98 -10.02
C VAL A 128 -7.35 -2.37 -11.14
N LYS A 129 -6.90 -3.19 -12.11
CA LYS A 129 -7.76 -3.67 -13.21
C LYS A 129 -8.93 -4.50 -12.69
N ARG A 130 -8.69 -5.43 -11.74
CA ARG A 130 -9.75 -6.23 -11.11
C ARG A 130 -10.76 -5.35 -10.38
N LEU A 131 -10.29 -4.38 -9.59
CA LEU A 131 -11.16 -3.49 -8.82
C LEU A 131 -11.96 -2.54 -9.74
N LYS A 132 -11.32 -1.89 -10.72
CA LYS A 132 -12.00 -1.02 -11.70
C LYS A 132 -13.03 -1.79 -12.53
N ALA A 133 -12.78 -3.05 -12.91
CA ALA A 133 -13.75 -3.86 -13.65
C ALA A 133 -15.06 -4.10 -12.87
N SER A 134 -14.97 -4.29 -11.55
CA SER A 134 -16.15 -4.44 -10.68
C SER A 134 -16.85 -3.13 -10.31
N ARG A 135 -16.20 -1.98 -10.60
CA ARG A 135 -16.61 -0.63 -10.16
C ARG A 135 -16.46 0.37 -11.31
N PRO A 136 -17.37 0.35 -12.30
CA PRO A 136 -17.34 1.32 -13.39
C PRO A 136 -17.33 2.75 -12.85
N GLY A 137 -16.42 3.59 -13.37
CA GLY A 137 -16.22 4.96 -12.91
C GLY A 137 -15.31 5.13 -11.69
N ALA A 138 -14.69 4.04 -11.18
CA ALA A 138 -13.71 4.15 -10.10
C ALA A 138 -12.47 4.94 -10.53
N LEU A 139 -12.02 5.86 -9.67
CA LEU A 139 -10.81 6.65 -9.87
C LEU A 139 -9.64 6.04 -9.09
N LEU A 140 -8.45 6.05 -9.69
CA LEU A 140 -7.19 5.76 -9.01
C LEU A 140 -6.47 7.07 -8.69
N LEU A 141 -6.23 7.29 -7.40
CA LEU A 141 -5.61 8.49 -6.86
C LEU A 141 -4.20 8.13 -6.35
N ASP A 142 -3.23 8.97 -6.67
CA ASP A 142 -1.85 8.88 -6.18
C ASP A 142 -1.54 10.07 -5.26
N GLY A 143 -1.25 9.78 -3.99
CA GLY A 143 -0.95 10.77 -2.96
C GLY A 143 0.39 11.49 -3.11
N GLY A 144 1.23 11.10 -4.08
CA GLY A 144 2.56 11.66 -4.31
C GLY A 144 3.66 10.81 -3.70
N ASP A 145 4.89 11.31 -3.75
CA ASP A 145 6.11 10.59 -3.36
C ASP A 145 6.30 9.30 -4.17
N THR A 146 6.09 9.44 -5.49
CA THR A 146 6.04 8.34 -6.46
C THR A 146 7.26 8.35 -7.38
N TRP A 147 7.70 9.52 -7.87
CA TRP A 147 8.71 9.58 -8.94
C TRP A 147 10.13 9.35 -8.48
N GLN A 148 10.41 9.49 -7.18
CA GLN A 148 11.74 9.48 -6.58
C GLN A 148 11.90 8.29 -5.62
N GLY A 149 13.11 7.75 -5.49
CA GLY A 149 13.45 6.80 -4.42
C GLY A 149 14.13 5.51 -4.85
N SER A 150 14.42 5.35 -6.15
CA SER A 150 15.10 4.18 -6.69
C SER A 150 16.19 4.53 -7.71
N ALA A 151 17.07 3.58 -8.00
CA ALA A 151 18.16 3.78 -8.96
C ALA A 151 17.65 4.04 -10.37
N THR A 152 16.59 3.35 -10.81
CA THR A 152 16.02 3.54 -12.16
C THR A 152 15.38 4.91 -12.30
N SER A 153 14.70 5.39 -11.26
CA SER A 153 14.11 6.71 -11.23
C SER A 153 15.17 7.81 -11.21
N LEU A 154 16.32 7.58 -10.56
CA LEU A 154 17.47 8.48 -10.66
C LEU A 154 18.04 8.52 -12.10
N TRP A 155 18.29 7.36 -12.71
CA TRP A 155 18.91 7.27 -14.04
C TRP A 155 18.03 7.80 -15.16
N THR A 156 16.71 7.73 -15.00
CA THR A 156 15.73 8.18 -15.98
C THR A 156 15.15 9.56 -15.68
N ASN A 157 15.66 10.24 -14.64
CA ASN A 157 15.12 11.53 -14.19
C ASN A 157 13.60 11.48 -13.94
N GLY A 158 13.17 10.41 -13.27
CA GLY A 158 11.78 10.08 -12.91
C GLY A 158 10.90 9.53 -14.04
N GLN A 159 11.42 9.41 -15.27
CA GLN A 159 10.57 9.02 -16.41
C GLN A 159 9.99 7.61 -16.29
N ASP A 160 10.73 6.67 -15.71
CA ASP A 160 10.25 5.30 -15.50
C ASP A 160 8.93 5.27 -14.71
N MET A 161 8.85 6.04 -13.63
CA MET A 161 7.67 6.15 -12.77
C MET A 161 6.56 6.97 -13.42
N VAL A 162 6.89 8.02 -14.17
CA VAL A 162 5.91 8.76 -14.99
C VAL A 162 5.21 7.83 -15.98
N ASP A 163 5.97 6.98 -16.67
CA ASP A 163 5.43 5.99 -17.58
C ASP A 163 4.65 4.89 -16.85
N ALA A 164 5.14 4.45 -15.69
CA ALA A 164 4.46 3.47 -14.85
C ALA A 164 3.10 3.97 -14.35
N CYS A 165 2.98 5.24 -13.93
CA CYS A 165 1.70 5.84 -13.52
C CYS A 165 0.70 5.94 -14.67
N LYS A 166 1.17 6.31 -15.87
CA LYS A 166 0.34 6.30 -17.08
C LYS A 166 -0.19 4.90 -17.40
N LEU A 167 0.64 3.87 -17.28
CA LEU A 167 0.25 2.47 -17.52
C LEU A 167 -0.66 1.90 -16.43
N LEU A 168 -0.41 2.28 -15.17
CA LEU A 168 -1.25 1.88 -14.04
C LEU A 168 -2.66 2.49 -14.13
N GLY A 169 -2.80 3.60 -14.86
CA GLY A 169 -4.07 4.29 -15.05
C GLY A 169 -4.44 5.14 -13.84
N VAL A 170 -3.45 5.87 -13.29
CA VAL A 170 -3.66 6.93 -12.31
C VAL A 170 -4.52 8.01 -12.95
N ASP A 171 -5.51 8.50 -12.23
CA ASP A 171 -6.43 9.53 -12.69
C ASP A 171 -5.99 10.91 -12.17
N VAL A 172 -5.66 10.99 -10.88
CA VAL A 172 -5.27 12.24 -10.21
C VAL A 172 -4.06 11.97 -9.35
N MET A 173 -3.11 12.92 -9.32
CA MET A 173 -2.02 12.87 -8.38
C MET A 173 -1.63 14.23 -7.81
N THR A 174 -0.88 14.22 -6.71
CA THR A 174 -0.17 15.39 -6.19
C THR A 174 1.32 15.06 -6.03
N GLY A 175 2.10 15.91 -5.37
CA GLY A 175 3.52 15.63 -5.17
C GLY A 175 4.17 16.33 -3.99
N HIS A 176 5.33 15.80 -3.61
CA HIS A 176 6.21 16.32 -2.59
C HIS A 176 7.68 16.06 -2.97
N TRP A 177 8.13 14.79 -3.04
CA TRP A 177 9.47 14.44 -3.53
C TRP A 177 9.65 14.64 -5.03
N GLU A 178 8.55 14.73 -5.79
CA GLU A 178 8.53 15.10 -7.21
C GLU A 178 9.31 16.40 -7.47
N PHE A 179 9.21 17.37 -6.54
CA PHE A 179 9.87 18.67 -6.68
C PHE A 179 11.40 18.61 -6.59
N THR A 180 11.98 17.48 -6.14
CA THR A 180 13.44 17.30 -6.09
C THR A 180 14.09 17.20 -7.49
N TYR A 181 13.31 16.87 -8.52
CA TYR A 181 13.76 16.92 -9.92
C TYR A 181 13.88 18.34 -10.49
N GLY A 182 13.43 19.34 -9.73
CA GLY A 182 13.44 20.75 -10.10
C GLY A 182 12.25 21.15 -10.98
N GLN A 183 11.88 22.43 -10.87
CA GLN A 183 10.69 23.01 -11.51
C GLN A 183 10.57 22.69 -13.00
N LYS A 184 11.67 22.80 -13.77
CA LYS A 184 11.64 22.55 -15.22
C LYS A 184 11.19 21.13 -15.56
N ARG A 185 11.68 20.14 -14.80
CA ARG A 185 11.34 18.74 -15.05
C ARG A 185 9.90 18.43 -14.64
N VAL A 186 9.48 18.93 -13.48
CA VAL A 186 8.09 18.76 -13.02
C VAL A 186 7.12 19.39 -14.01
N GLN A 187 7.39 20.62 -14.46
CA GLN A 187 6.54 21.31 -15.42
C GLN A 187 6.47 20.57 -16.77
N GLN A 188 7.61 20.06 -17.26
CA GLN A 188 7.63 19.24 -18.47
C GLN A 188 6.71 18.02 -18.34
N ILE A 189 6.81 17.26 -17.24
CA ILE A 189 5.97 16.07 -17.02
C ILE A 189 4.49 16.45 -16.97
N VAL A 190 4.15 17.51 -16.24
CA VAL A 190 2.75 17.93 -16.06
C VAL A 190 2.15 18.46 -17.37
N ASP A 191 2.88 19.28 -18.12
CA ASP A 191 2.38 19.94 -19.33
C ASP A 191 2.44 19.06 -20.58
N GLU A 192 3.32 18.06 -20.61
CA GLU A 192 3.53 17.19 -21.76
C GLU A 192 3.07 15.76 -21.48
N ASP A 193 3.76 15.03 -20.59
CA ASP A 193 3.51 13.61 -20.34
C ASP A 193 2.10 13.33 -19.81
N PHE A 194 1.62 14.17 -18.90
CA PHE A 194 0.35 13.98 -18.19
C PHE A 194 -0.83 14.62 -18.89
N LYS A 195 -0.59 15.43 -19.91
CA LYS A 195 -1.63 16.19 -20.62
C LYS A 195 -2.76 15.29 -21.12
N GLY A 196 -3.95 15.50 -20.57
CA GLY A 196 -5.15 14.73 -20.93
C GLY A 196 -5.17 13.28 -20.45
N ARG A 197 -4.23 12.90 -19.57
CA ARG A 197 -4.13 11.54 -19.00
C ARG A 197 -4.21 11.53 -17.48
N ILE A 198 -3.40 12.33 -16.81
CA ILE A 198 -3.30 12.42 -15.35
C ILE A 198 -3.47 13.87 -14.96
N ASP A 199 -4.36 14.16 -14.01
CA ASP A 199 -4.50 15.51 -13.47
C ASP A 199 -3.58 15.67 -12.25
N PHE A 200 -2.53 16.47 -12.40
CA PHE A 200 -1.68 16.90 -11.28
C PHE A 200 -2.34 18.08 -10.56
N VAL A 201 -2.67 17.92 -9.28
CA VAL A 201 -3.36 18.94 -8.48
C VAL A 201 -2.55 19.35 -7.25
N ALA A 202 -2.47 20.66 -7.02
CA ALA A 202 -1.83 21.23 -5.83
C ALA A 202 -2.31 22.67 -5.61
N GLN A 203 -3.12 22.89 -4.57
CA GLN A 203 -3.67 24.22 -4.25
C GLN A 203 -2.65 25.15 -3.58
N ASN A 204 -1.67 24.58 -2.88
CA ASN A 204 -0.72 25.30 -2.02
C ASN A 204 0.61 25.62 -2.71
N VAL A 205 0.80 25.26 -3.98
CA VAL A 205 2.02 25.59 -4.73
C VAL A 205 1.79 26.85 -5.55
N ARG A 206 2.57 27.88 -5.23
CA ARG A 206 2.40 29.23 -5.78
C ARG A 206 3.75 29.83 -6.19
N THR A 207 3.72 30.76 -7.13
CA THR A 207 4.92 31.54 -7.46
C THR A 207 5.33 32.43 -6.29
N THR A 208 6.62 32.69 -6.15
CA THR A 208 7.16 33.50 -5.04
C THR A 208 6.99 35.00 -5.24
N ASP A 209 6.73 35.45 -6.46
CA ASP A 209 6.59 36.85 -6.82
C ASP A 209 5.18 37.39 -6.49
N PHE A 210 4.16 36.90 -7.18
CA PHE A 210 2.77 37.37 -7.09
C PHE A 210 1.83 36.37 -6.43
N GLY A 211 2.31 35.16 -6.11
CA GLY A 211 1.50 34.14 -5.48
C GLY A 211 0.51 33.46 -6.44
N ASP A 212 0.82 33.47 -7.73
CA ASP A 212 -0.01 32.86 -8.77
C ASP A 212 -0.02 31.34 -8.61
N GLU A 213 -1.16 30.73 -8.95
CA GLU A 213 -1.30 29.27 -8.94
C GLU A 213 -0.38 28.64 -10.00
N VAL A 214 0.42 27.65 -9.59
CA VAL A 214 1.31 26.91 -10.52
C VAL A 214 0.59 25.70 -11.12
N PHE A 215 -0.24 25.04 -10.31
CA PHE A 215 -1.01 23.87 -10.71
C PHE A 215 -2.49 24.10 -10.46
N LYS A 216 -3.34 23.29 -11.11
CA LYS A 216 -4.78 23.33 -10.83
C LYS A 216 -5.02 22.95 -9.36
N PRO A 217 -5.91 23.65 -8.65
CA PRO A 217 -6.17 23.35 -7.24
C PRO A 217 -7.00 22.07 -7.06
N THR A 218 -7.88 21.75 -8.02
CA THR A 218 -8.79 20.61 -7.96
C THR A 218 -9.10 20.05 -9.36
N ARG A 219 -9.67 18.84 -9.41
CA ARG A 219 -10.28 18.23 -10.59
C ARG A 219 -11.77 18.00 -10.35
N CYS A 220 -12.62 18.52 -11.23
CA CYS A 220 -14.03 18.14 -11.29
C CYS A 220 -14.20 16.98 -12.28
N ALA A 221 -14.41 15.77 -11.77
CA ALA A 221 -14.79 14.64 -12.61
C ALA A 221 -16.31 14.67 -12.81
N MET A 222 -16.78 15.07 -14.00
CA MET A 222 -18.19 14.94 -14.35
C MET A 222 -18.49 13.47 -14.65
N SER A 223 -19.52 12.93 -13.99
CA SER A 223 -20.02 11.59 -14.27
C SER A 223 -20.58 11.55 -15.70
N THR A 224 -19.88 10.91 -16.64
CA THR A 224 -20.49 10.48 -17.88
C THR A 224 -21.39 9.29 -17.54
N ALA A 225 -22.69 9.58 -17.42
CA ALA A 225 -23.74 8.57 -17.32
C ALA A 225 -23.80 7.69 -18.57
#